data_AF-V3ZPU4-F1
#
_entry.id   AF-V3ZPU4-F1
#
_cell.length_a   1.000
_cell.length_b   1.000
_cell.length_c   1.000
_cell.angle_alpha   90.00
_cell.angle_beta   90.00
_cell.angle_gamma   90.00
#
_symmetry.space_group_name_H-M   'P 1'
#
loop_
_entity.id
_entity.type
_entity.pdbx_description
1 polymer ?
#
loop_
_entity_poly.entity_id
_entity_poly.type
_entity_poly.pdbx_seq_one_letter_code
_entity_poly.pdbx_strand_id
1 'polypeptide(L)'
;MSIVCFRAALSTVQQIKNLLMTSTDEPSEKLQQYFNNCSQNPTEDIKNRLQEQKEVFIDQFCSASNLNQGEIASQRYQLAVRLYYRVIESMLDSEHERLSETDFSRLLNIGSFHQSLLACSIEVVLVTYGNPSTGAMGCEDSVFSFPWILNVFQLQAYDFFKVLKSFIKAEPKLTGDLIRHLQNVENSILESEAWKKVTEFVLLIYNVFAVQCDKPPPHRSQSLNIFFDKVCRLGYSRLQKLCDMLIVPKELTHRVWTCFEHCITQRPSLMENRHIDQIMMCSIYAICKVVEKEIRFKTIVERYKNLPHSKQEVFKNAYIEKEEYDSIIGFYNKVFMEAMKQFILQFSNSRTTVSKNSGFISL
;
A
#
# COMPACT_ATOMS: atom_id res chain seq x y z
N MET A 1 10.04 -32.81 2.98
CA MET A 1 9.43 -31.64 3.66
C MET A 1 8.34 -30.94 2.82
N SER A 2 8.42 -31.00 1.48
CA SER A 2 7.53 -30.25 0.56
C SER A 2 6.10 -30.79 0.40
N ILE A 3 5.87 -32.11 0.53
CA ILE A 3 4.53 -32.72 0.32
C ILE A 3 3.58 -32.51 1.51
N VAL A 4 4.13 -32.41 2.73
CA VAL A 4 3.34 -32.19 3.95
C VAL A 4 2.82 -30.75 4.03
N CYS A 5 3.62 -29.78 3.58
CA CYS A 5 3.23 -28.37 3.53
C CYS A 5 2.12 -28.13 2.47
N PHE A 6 2.16 -28.86 1.35
CA PHE A 6 1.16 -28.79 0.29
C PHE A 6 -0.21 -29.30 0.73
N ARG A 7 -0.27 -30.43 1.45
CA ARG A 7 -1.54 -30.95 2.01
C ARG A 7 -2.13 -30.03 3.09
N ALA A 8 -1.28 -29.41 3.91
CA ALA A 8 -1.71 -28.44 4.91
C ALA A 8 -2.31 -27.18 4.27
N ALA A 9 -1.67 -26.61 3.24
CA ALA A 9 -2.19 -25.44 2.51
C ALA A 9 -3.55 -25.74 1.85
N LEU A 10 -3.69 -26.88 1.16
CA LEU A 10 -4.97 -27.31 0.58
C LEU A 10 -6.07 -27.51 1.63
N SER A 11 -5.73 -28.05 2.81
CA SER A 11 -6.70 -28.27 3.89
C SER A 11 -7.24 -26.98 4.49
N THR A 12 -6.40 -25.92 4.59
CA THR A 12 -6.78 -24.63 5.19
C THR A 12 -7.56 -23.73 4.22
N VAL A 13 -7.22 -23.76 2.92
CA VAL A 13 -8.04 -23.13 1.87
C VAL A 13 -9.43 -23.75 1.84
N GLN A 14 -9.54 -25.08 1.97
CA GLN A 14 -10.82 -25.75 2.01
C GLN A 14 -11.63 -25.38 3.27
N GLN A 15 -10.98 -25.07 4.40
CA GLN A 15 -11.67 -24.61 5.62
C GLN A 15 -12.35 -23.25 5.42
N ILE A 16 -11.67 -22.27 4.81
CA ILE A 16 -12.29 -20.98 4.47
C ILE A 16 -13.41 -21.18 3.44
N LYS A 17 -13.18 -21.99 2.41
CA LYS A 17 -14.22 -22.30 1.42
C LYS A 17 -15.45 -22.91 2.09
N ASN A 18 -15.28 -23.93 2.92
CA ASN A 18 -16.39 -24.57 3.62
C ASN A 18 -17.11 -23.60 4.57
N LEU A 19 -16.35 -22.78 5.32
CA LEU A 19 -16.92 -21.76 6.20
C LEU A 19 -17.82 -20.81 5.41
N LEU A 20 -17.31 -20.23 4.32
CA LEU A 20 -18.04 -19.29 3.49
C LEU A 20 -19.25 -19.95 2.81
N MET A 21 -19.14 -21.22 2.41
CA MET A 21 -20.26 -21.96 1.82
C MET A 21 -21.41 -22.18 2.83
N THR A 22 -21.11 -22.32 4.13
CA THR A 22 -22.11 -22.54 5.19
C THR A 22 -22.68 -21.25 5.81
N SER A 23 -22.09 -20.09 5.54
CA SER A 23 -22.57 -18.80 6.07
C SER A 23 -23.83 -18.30 5.35
N THR A 24 -24.62 -17.49 6.05
CA THR A 24 -25.82 -16.83 5.51
C THR A 24 -25.48 -15.70 4.55
N ASP A 25 -26.35 -15.48 3.57
CA ASP A 25 -26.24 -14.38 2.61
C ASP A 25 -26.67 -13.02 3.19
N GLU A 26 -27.38 -13.04 4.32
CA GLU A 26 -27.91 -11.90 5.04
C GLU A 26 -27.12 -11.60 6.32
N PRO A 27 -27.14 -10.35 6.82
CA PRO A 27 -26.55 -10.00 8.10
C PRO A 27 -27.19 -10.78 9.24
N SER A 28 -26.39 -11.18 10.22
CA SER A 28 -26.89 -11.86 11.42
C SER A 28 -27.84 -10.97 12.23
N GLU A 29 -28.65 -11.56 13.10
CA GLU A 29 -29.51 -10.79 14.03
C GLU A 29 -28.70 -9.80 14.88
N LYS A 30 -27.49 -10.19 15.29
CA LYS A 30 -26.57 -9.32 16.04
C LYS A 30 -26.11 -8.13 15.20
N LEU A 31 -25.73 -8.37 13.95
CA LEU A 31 -25.32 -7.29 13.05
C LEU A 31 -26.48 -6.35 12.73
N GLN A 32 -27.69 -6.88 12.57
CA GLN A 32 -28.91 -6.07 12.42
C GLN A 32 -29.18 -5.21 13.67
N GLN A 33 -28.92 -5.72 14.88
CA GLN A 33 -29.00 -4.91 16.10
C GLN A 33 -28.02 -3.73 16.08
N TYR A 34 -26.77 -3.93 15.63
CA TYR A 34 -25.84 -2.81 15.46
C TYR A 34 -26.36 -1.77 14.47
N PHE A 35 -26.96 -2.19 13.36
CA PHE A 35 -27.54 -1.26 12.38
C PHE A 35 -28.74 -0.48 12.94
N ASN A 36 -29.58 -1.14 13.73
CA ASN A 36 -30.77 -0.52 14.34
C ASN A 36 -30.41 0.46 15.47
N ASN A 37 -29.27 0.25 16.13
CA ASN A 37 -28.77 1.16 17.17
C ASN A 37 -28.12 2.43 16.60
N CYS A 38 -27.90 2.50 15.28
CA CYS A 38 -27.38 3.71 14.65
C CYS A 38 -28.43 4.81 14.58
N SER A 39 -28.03 6.03 14.96
CA SER A 39 -28.79 7.26 14.73
C SER A 39 -29.28 7.40 13.29
N GLN A 40 -28.46 6.98 12.31
CA GLN A 40 -28.86 6.78 10.92
C GLN A 40 -28.67 5.30 10.55
N ASN A 41 -29.77 4.58 10.37
CA ASN A 41 -29.75 3.16 10.07
C ASN A 41 -29.15 2.89 8.67
N PRO A 42 -28.01 2.17 8.58
CA PRO A 42 -27.28 1.99 7.32
C PRO A 42 -27.78 0.81 6.47
N THR A 43 -28.81 0.08 6.91
CA THR A 43 -29.21 -1.22 6.33
C THR A 43 -29.50 -1.14 4.83
N GLU A 44 -30.35 -0.20 4.42
CA GLU A 44 -30.75 -0.09 3.02
C GLU A 44 -29.61 0.46 2.15
N ASP A 45 -28.83 1.42 2.67
CA ASP A 45 -27.65 1.94 1.97
C ASP A 45 -26.58 0.86 1.75
N ILE A 46 -26.38 -0.03 2.72
CA ILE A 46 -25.48 -1.19 2.59
C ILE A 46 -26.02 -2.16 1.54
N LYS A 47 -27.31 -2.54 1.60
CA LYS A 47 -27.91 -3.47 0.63
C LYS A 47 -27.84 -2.94 -0.79
N ASN A 48 -28.23 -1.68 -1.00
CA ASN A 48 -28.19 -1.05 -2.32
C ASN A 48 -26.77 -1.03 -2.87
N ARG A 49 -25.78 -0.63 -2.05
CA ARG A 49 -24.37 -0.65 -2.43
C ARG A 49 -23.87 -2.03 -2.83
N LEU A 50 -24.20 -3.07 -2.05
CA LEU A 50 -23.81 -4.44 -2.35
C LEU A 50 -24.47 -4.95 -3.64
N GLN A 51 -25.69 -4.51 -3.97
CA GLN A 51 -26.34 -4.88 -5.20
C GLN A 51 -25.72 -4.15 -6.41
N GLU A 52 -25.51 -2.85 -6.33
CA GLU A 52 -24.86 -2.06 -7.37
C GLU A 52 -23.44 -2.57 -7.68
N GLN A 53 -22.65 -2.86 -6.64
CA GLN A 53 -21.29 -3.40 -6.80
C GLN A 53 -21.27 -4.82 -7.36
N LYS A 54 -22.36 -5.60 -7.20
CA LYS A 54 -22.49 -6.94 -7.77
C LYS A 54 -22.54 -6.88 -9.29
N GLU A 55 -23.36 -5.97 -9.81
CA GLU A 55 -23.55 -5.79 -11.25
C GLU A 55 -22.24 -5.35 -11.92
N VAL A 56 -21.58 -4.34 -11.34
CA VAL A 56 -20.26 -3.86 -11.80
C VAL A 56 -19.22 -4.98 -11.76
N PHE A 57 -19.16 -5.74 -10.67
CA PHE A 57 -18.21 -6.84 -10.54
C PHE A 57 -18.42 -7.93 -11.59
N ILE A 58 -19.68 -8.36 -11.81
CA ILE A 58 -19.98 -9.42 -12.78
C ILE A 58 -19.62 -8.97 -14.20
N ASP A 59 -19.97 -7.74 -14.58
CA ASP A 59 -19.65 -7.18 -15.89
C ASP A 59 -18.13 -7.14 -16.15
N GLN A 60 -17.37 -6.60 -15.20
CA GLN A 60 -15.91 -6.51 -15.31
C GLN A 60 -15.24 -7.89 -15.25
N PHE A 61 -15.76 -8.82 -14.46
CA PHE A 61 -15.25 -10.18 -14.39
C PHE A 61 -15.45 -10.93 -15.72
N CYS A 62 -16.64 -10.82 -16.32
CA CYS A 62 -16.94 -11.44 -17.61
C CYS A 62 -16.06 -10.85 -18.73
N SER A 63 -15.93 -9.52 -18.76
CA SER A 63 -15.08 -8.81 -19.71
C SER A 63 -13.61 -9.25 -19.62
N ALA A 64 -13.12 -9.52 -18.42
CA ALA A 64 -11.75 -9.94 -18.17
C ALA A 64 -11.48 -11.45 -18.41
N SER A 65 -12.50 -12.31 -18.34
CA SER A 65 -12.35 -13.78 -18.44
C SER A 65 -12.52 -14.37 -19.84
N ASN A 66 -12.85 -13.56 -20.86
CA ASN A 66 -13.09 -13.99 -22.26
C ASN A 66 -14.09 -15.16 -22.43
N LEU A 67 -14.87 -15.49 -21.39
CA LEU A 67 -15.82 -16.60 -21.33
C LEU A 67 -17.08 -16.13 -20.58
N ASN A 68 -18.26 -16.68 -20.92
CA ASN A 68 -19.53 -16.43 -20.22
C ASN A 68 -19.54 -17.06 -18.81
N GLN A 69 -18.70 -16.56 -17.91
CA GLN A 69 -18.54 -17.04 -16.52
C GLN A 69 -19.40 -16.25 -15.52
N GLY A 70 -20.53 -15.67 -15.94
CA GLY A 70 -21.38 -14.84 -15.08
C GLY A 70 -21.88 -15.56 -13.83
N GLU A 71 -22.19 -16.86 -13.92
CA GLU A 71 -22.55 -17.67 -12.76
C GLU A 71 -21.39 -17.82 -11.76
N ILE A 72 -20.17 -18.04 -12.26
CA ILE A 72 -18.98 -18.14 -11.41
C ILE A 72 -18.71 -16.80 -10.74
N ALA A 73 -18.79 -15.69 -11.49
CA ALA A 73 -18.64 -14.34 -10.95
C ALA A 73 -19.66 -14.09 -9.84
N SER A 74 -20.94 -14.40 -10.08
CA SER A 74 -22.01 -14.25 -9.08
C SER A 74 -21.75 -15.10 -7.84
N GLN A 75 -21.30 -16.35 -7.99
CA GLN A 75 -20.92 -17.22 -6.86
C GLN A 75 -19.74 -16.65 -6.07
N ARG A 76 -18.69 -16.16 -6.74
CA ARG A 76 -17.52 -15.55 -6.07
C ARG A 76 -17.92 -14.29 -5.31
N TYR A 77 -18.75 -13.45 -5.91
CA TYR A 77 -19.26 -12.25 -5.27
C TYR A 77 -20.08 -12.60 -4.03
N GLN A 78 -20.95 -13.61 -4.12
CA GLN A 78 -21.77 -14.02 -2.97
C GLN A 78 -20.92 -14.50 -1.80
N LEU A 79 -19.86 -15.28 -2.06
CA LEU A 79 -18.92 -15.69 -1.01
C LEU A 79 -18.20 -14.50 -0.37
N ALA A 80 -17.89 -13.47 -1.16
CA ALA A 80 -17.27 -12.26 -0.65
C ALA A 80 -18.25 -11.43 0.20
N VAL A 81 -19.53 -11.37 -0.15
CA VAL A 81 -20.57 -10.73 0.67
C VAL A 81 -20.70 -11.41 2.03
N ARG A 82 -20.66 -12.75 2.08
CA ARG A 82 -20.67 -13.51 3.34
C ARG A 82 -19.45 -13.18 4.22
N LEU A 83 -18.27 -13.10 3.60
CA LEU A 83 -17.04 -12.71 4.31
C LEU A 83 -17.12 -11.27 4.81
N TYR A 84 -17.66 -10.36 3.99
CA TYR A 84 -17.88 -8.96 4.34
C TYR A 84 -18.76 -8.81 5.59
N TYR A 85 -19.94 -9.46 5.64
CA TYR A 85 -20.84 -9.37 6.80
C TYR A 85 -20.21 -9.97 8.07
N ARG A 86 -19.48 -11.06 7.92
CA ARG A 86 -18.75 -11.69 9.02
C ARG A 86 -17.65 -10.78 9.58
N VAL A 87 -16.88 -10.15 8.69
CA VAL A 87 -15.77 -9.28 9.08
C VAL A 87 -16.28 -7.98 9.70
N ILE A 88 -17.31 -7.34 9.11
CA ILE A 88 -17.85 -6.10 9.67
C ILE A 88 -18.45 -6.33 11.06
N GLU A 89 -19.16 -7.45 11.29
CA GLU A 89 -19.66 -7.80 12.62
C GLU A 89 -18.51 -7.95 13.63
N SER A 90 -17.44 -8.68 13.28
CA SER A 90 -16.28 -8.85 14.16
C SER A 90 -15.51 -7.54 14.42
N MET A 91 -15.46 -6.63 13.43
CA MET A 91 -14.92 -5.29 13.62
C MET A 91 -15.76 -4.48 14.61
N LEU A 92 -17.08 -4.52 14.49
CA LEU A 92 -17.99 -3.82 15.40
C LEU A 92 -17.94 -4.40 16.82
N ASP A 93 -17.82 -5.72 16.96
CA ASP A 93 -17.60 -6.37 18.26
C ASP A 93 -16.33 -5.83 18.93
N SER A 94 -15.22 -5.79 18.19
CA SER A 94 -13.94 -5.28 18.68
C SER A 94 -14.01 -3.80 19.06
N GLU A 95 -14.78 -3.00 18.33
CA GLU A 95 -14.96 -1.57 18.60
C GLU A 95 -15.91 -1.32 19.78
N HIS A 96 -16.96 -2.11 19.91
CA HIS A 96 -17.87 -2.10 21.06
C HIS A 96 -17.11 -2.43 22.35
N GLU A 97 -16.28 -3.48 22.35
CA GLU A 97 -15.43 -3.83 23.49
C GLU A 97 -14.43 -2.71 23.84
N ARG A 98 -13.89 -2.01 22.83
CA ARG A 98 -12.86 -0.99 23.00
C ARG A 98 -13.42 0.35 23.51
N LEU A 99 -14.58 0.77 23.00
CA LEU A 99 -15.15 2.08 23.27
C LEU A 99 -16.33 2.04 24.25
N SER A 100 -16.94 0.87 24.48
CA SER A 100 -18.25 0.73 25.15
C SER A 100 -19.35 1.59 24.51
N GLU A 101 -19.19 1.93 23.23
CA GLU A 101 -20.15 2.69 22.43
C GLU A 101 -21.04 1.72 21.63
N THR A 102 -22.30 2.11 21.42
CA THR A 102 -23.29 1.30 20.69
C THR A 102 -23.76 1.95 19.39
N ASP A 103 -23.52 3.25 19.21
CA ASP A 103 -23.85 3.98 17.99
C ASP A 103 -22.61 4.08 17.08
N PHE A 104 -22.60 3.30 16.00
CA PHE A 104 -21.53 3.32 15.01
C PHE A 104 -21.90 4.10 13.73
N SER A 105 -22.89 5.00 13.78
CA SER A 105 -23.40 5.73 12.61
C SER A 105 -22.29 6.43 11.83
N ARG A 106 -21.32 7.01 12.53
CA ARG A 106 -20.19 7.71 11.90
C ARG A 106 -19.30 6.80 11.06
N LEU A 107 -19.22 5.52 11.38
CA LEU A 107 -18.43 4.53 10.63
C LEU A 107 -19.29 3.86 9.56
N LEU A 108 -20.49 3.39 9.94
CA LEU A 108 -21.37 2.58 9.09
C LEU A 108 -22.10 3.37 8.00
N ASN A 109 -22.04 4.70 8.02
CA ASN A 109 -22.54 5.53 6.91
C ASN A 109 -21.40 6.02 5.99
N ILE A 110 -20.15 5.54 6.16
CA ILE A 110 -19.04 5.87 5.26
C ILE A 110 -19.02 4.90 4.07
N GLY A 111 -19.41 5.38 2.88
CA GLY A 111 -19.44 4.54 1.67
C GLY A 111 -18.09 3.92 1.30
N SER A 112 -16.99 4.69 1.39
CA SER A 112 -15.64 4.20 1.06
C SER A 112 -15.15 3.11 2.03
N PHE A 113 -15.62 3.09 3.28
CA PHE A 113 -15.34 2.01 4.23
C PHE A 113 -15.96 0.71 3.76
N HIS A 114 -17.25 0.71 3.42
CA HIS A 114 -17.95 -0.48 2.94
C HIS A 114 -17.39 -1.01 1.62
N GLN A 115 -17.12 -0.11 0.67
CA GLN A 115 -16.51 -0.46 -0.61
C GLN A 115 -15.12 -1.07 -0.44
N SER A 116 -14.29 -0.49 0.44
CA SER A 116 -12.97 -1.04 0.76
C SER A 116 -13.05 -2.40 1.42
N LEU A 117 -13.99 -2.58 2.36
CA LEU A 117 -14.19 -3.83 3.07
C LEU A 117 -14.69 -4.95 2.15
N LEU A 118 -15.62 -4.62 1.24
CA LEU A 118 -16.10 -5.56 0.24
C LEU A 118 -14.99 -5.90 -0.77
N ALA A 119 -14.25 -4.91 -1.27
CA ALA A 119 -13.12 -5.12 -2.16
C ALA A 119 -12.09 -6.06 -1.54
N CYS A 120 -11.77 -5.89 -0.25
CA CYS A 120 -10.85 -6.77 0.48
C CYS A 120 -11.41 -8.20 0.61
N SER A 121 -12.71 -8.33 0.84
CA SER A 121 -13.39 -9.63 0.87
C SER A 121 -13.35 -10.34 -0.49
N ILE A 122 -13.57 -9.59 -1.57
CA ILE A 122 -13.48 -10.09 -2.95
C ILE A 122 -12.05 -10.51 -3.28
N GLU A 123 -11.05 -9.69 -2.95
CA GLU A 123 -9.63 -10.00 -3.14
C GLU A 123 -9.27 -11.36 -2.49
N VAL A 124 -9.68 -11.56 -1.24
CA VAL A 124 -9.47 -12.83 -0.53
C VAL A 124 -10.14 -14.00 -1.26
N VAL A 125 -11.39 -13.83 -1.71
CA VAL A 125 -12.11 -14.88 -2.44
C VAL A 125 -11.44 -15.18 -3.78
N LEU A 126 -11.07 -14.17 -4.55
CA LEU A 126 -10.44 -14.35 -5.86
C LEU A 126 -9.11 -15.10 -5.74
N VAL A 127 -8.28 -14.75 -4.75
CA VAL A 127 -7.02 -15.45 -4.48
C VAL A 127 -7.27 -16.89 -4.01
N THR A 128 -8.28 -17.10 -3.17
CA THR A 128 -8.69 -18.43 -2.66
C THR A 128 -9.17 -19.37 -3.77
N TYR A 129 -9.70 -18.81 -4.86
CA TYR A 129 -10.25 -19.56 -6.00
C TYR A 129 -9.47 -19.37 -7.31
N GLY A 130 -8.30 -18.71 -7.24
CA GLY A 130 -7.36 -18.57 -8.35
C GLY A 130 -6.92 -19.93 -8.91
N ASN A 131 -6.57 -19.92 -10.21
CA ASN A 131 -6.56 -21.03 -11.16
C ASN A 131 -6.20 -22.45 -10.62
N PRO A 132 -7.08 -23.47 -10.77
CA PRO A 132 -6.80 -24.87 -10.40
C PRO A 132 -5.65 -25.54 -11.14
N SER A 133 -5.17 -24.97 -12.24
CA SER A 133 -4.23 -25.64 -13.16
C SER A 133 -2.74 -25.48 -12.82
N THR A 134 -2.36 -24.59 -11.89
CA THR A 134 -0.94 -24.37 -11.53
C THR A 134 -0.57 -24.80 -10.11
N GLY A 135 -1.53 -25.24 -9.29
CA GLY A 135 -1.25 -25.76 -7.94
C GLY A 135 -0.52 -24.78 -7.00
N ALA A 136 -0.43 -23.50 -7.38
CA ALA A 136 0.26 -22.46 -6.63
C ALA A 136 -0.73 -21.30 -6.37
N MET A 137 -1.07 -21.11 -5.10
CA MET A 137 -1.65 -19.85 -4.63
C MET A 137 -0.70 -18.71 -5.01
N GLY A 138 -1.23 -17.69 -5.70
CA GLY A 138 -0.49 -16.47 -6.01
C GLY A 138 0.40 -16.52 -7.25
N CYS A 139 -0.14 -16.85 -8.43
CA CYS A 139 0.52 -16.42 -9.66
C CYS A 139 0.24 -14.93 -9.87
N GLU A 140 1.30 -14.11 -9.89
CA GLU A 140 1.25 -12.67 -10.19
C GLU A 140 0.67 -12.36 -11.59
N ASP A 141 0.48 -13.39 -12.42
CA ASP A 141 -0.07 -13.30 -13.78
C ASP A 141 -1.58 -13.61 -13.88
N SER A 142 -2.30 -13.71 -12.76
CA SER A 142 -3.76 -13.78 -12.83
C SER A 142 -4.33 -12.41 -13.21
N VAL A 143 -5.20 -12.37 -14.22
CA VAL A 143 -5.95 -11.15 -14.61
C VAL A 143 -6.70 -10.52 -13.43
N PHE A 144 -7.05 -11.34 -12.43
CA PHE A 144 -7.79 -10.94 -11.23
C PHE A 144 -6.90 -10.62 -10.03
N SER A 145 -5.58 -10.52 -10.22
CA SER A 145 -4.66 -10.11 -9.15
C SER A 145 -4.84 -8.63 -8.80
N PHE A 146 -4.59 -8.29 -7.54
CA PHE A 146 -4.47 -6.90 -7.12
C PHE A 146 -3.49 -6.13 -8.04
N PRO A 147 -3.83 -4.92 -8.53
CA PRO A 147 -4.88 -4.01 -8.08
C PRO A 147 -6.19 -4.09 -8.89
N TRP A 148 -6.49 -5.19 -9.59
CA TRP A 148 -7.67 -5.30 -10.46
C TRP A 148 -8.97 -4.86 -9.77
N ILE A 149 -9.21 -5.33 -8.54
CA ILE A 149 -10.43 -4.99 -7.79
C ILE A 149 -10.55 -3.50 -7.46
N LEU A 150 -9.44 -2.76 -7.35
CA LEU A 150 -9.46 -1.32 -7.17
C LEU A 150 -10.03 -0.64 -8.43
N ASN A 151 -9.62 -1.10 -9.60
CA ASN A 151 -10.10 -0.56 -10.88
C ASN A 151 -11.58 -0.87 -11.11
N VAL A 152 -12.03 -2.09 -10.77
CA VAL A 152 -13.43 -2.51 -10.91
C VAL A 152 -14.36 -1.55 -10.18
N PHE A 153 -14.03 -1.18 -8.95
CA PHE A 153 -14.87 -0.29 -8.16
C PHE A 153 -14.44 1.18 -8.22
N GLN A 154 -13.42 1.54 -9.01
CA GLN A 154 -12.84 2.89 -8.98
C GLN A 154 -12.42 3.32 -7.56
N LEU A 155 -11.93 2.36 -6.77
CA LEU A 155 -11.57 2.54 -5.38
C LEU A 155 -10.14 3.08 -5.24
N GLN A 156 -9.99 4.10 -4.42
CA GLN A 156 -8.69 4.66 -4.08
C GLN A 156 -7.87 3.68 -3.24
N ALA A 157 -6.63 3.42 -3.64
CA ALA A 157 -5.72 2.51 -2.92
C ALA A 157 -5.51 2.93 -1.45
N TYR A 158 -5.49 4.24 -1.17
CA TYR A 158 -5.39 4.76 0.19
C TYR A 158 -6.61 4.44 1.07
N ASP A 159 -7.82 4.39 0.51
CA ASP A 159 -9.01 4.00 1.26
C ASP A 159 -9.00 2.49 1.55
N PHE A 160 -8.61 1.68 0.57
CA PHE A 160 -8.41 0.24 0.74
C PHE A 160 -7.36 -0.07 1.82
N PHE A 161 -6.25 0.67 1.84
CA PHE A 161 -5.21 0.53 2.86
C PHE A 161 -5.75 0.65 4.29
N LYS A 162 -6.72 1.54 4.54
CA LYS A 162 -7.25 1.81 5.88
C LYS A 162 -7.95 0.59 6.48
N VAL A 163 -8.51 -0.31 5.67
CA VAL A 163 -9.26 -1.48 6.17
C VAL A 163 -8.38 -2.72 6.37
N LEU A 164 -7.24 -2.83 5.67
CA LEU A 164 -6.42 -4.05 5.62
C LEU A 164 -6.02 -4.61 6.99
N LYS A 165 -5.46 -3.76 7.86
CA LYS A 165 -5.01 -4.21 9.20
C LYS A 165 -6.17 -4.71 10.06
N SER A 166 -7.28 -3.98 10.05
CA SER A 166 -8.47 -4.36 10.83
C SER A 166 -9.11 -5.62 10.25
N PHE A 167 -9.10 -5.79 8.91
CA PHE A 167 -9.61 -6.98 8.23
C PHE A 167 -8.87 -8.24 8.67
N ILE A 168 -7.53 -8.22 8.63
CA ILE A 168 -6.69 -9.34 9.06
C ILE A 168 -6.95 -9.69 10.52
N LYS A 169 -7.17 -8.68 11.38
CA LYS A 169 -7.47 -8.89 12.81
C LYS A 169 -8.85 -9.50 13.04
N ALA A 170 -9.85 -9.09 12.24
CA ALA A 170 -11.25 -9.50 12.40
C ALA A 170 -11.54 -10.91 11.86
N GLU A 171 -10.72 -11.46 10.96
CA GLU A 171 -10.86 -12.85 10.50
C GLU A 171 -9.66 -13.72 10.92
N PRO A 172 -9.68 -14.32 12.12
CA PRO A 172 -8.60 -15.17 12.59
C PRO A 172 -8.48 -16.49 11.82
N LYS A 173 -9.47 -16.86 11.01
CA LYS A 173 -9.43 -18.07 10.18
C LYS A 173 -8.69 -17.88 8.86
N LEU A 174 -8.21 -16.67 8.54
CA LEU A 174 -7.35 -16.44 7.39
C LEU A 174 -6.10 -17.32 7.45
N THR A 175 -5.78 -17.98 6.35
CA THR A 175 -4.57 -18.82 6.26
C THR A 175 -3.33 -17.92 6.25
N GLY A 176 -2.18 -18.47 6.69
CA GLY A 176 -0.92 -17.71 6.70
C GLY A 176 -0.52 -17.17 5.32
N ASP A 177 -0.89 -17.87 4.25
CA ASP A 177 -0.62 -17.43 2.88
C ASP A 177 -1.57 -16.30 2.42
N LEU A 178 -2.85 -16.31 2.84
CA LEU A 178 -3.76 -15.19 2.59
C LEU A 178 -3.35 -13.94 3.38
N ILE A 179 -2.88 -14.12 4.62
CA ILE A 179 -2.31 -13.03 5.41
C ILE A 179 -1.08 -12.46 4.71
N ARG A 180 -0.18 -13.32 4.21
CA ARG A 180 0.99 -12.89 3.44
C ARG A 180 0.58 -12.16 2.15
N HIS A 181 -0.44 -12.64 1.46
CA HIS A 181 -1.00 -11.97 0.29
C HIS A 181 -1.48 -10.56 0.62
N LEU A 182 -2.31 -10.40 1.66
CA LEU A 182 -2.80 -9.08 2.07
C LEU A 182 -1.68 -8.15 2.56
N GLN A 183 -0.61 -8.70 3.15
CA GLN A 183 0.60 -7.94 3.48
C GLN A 183 1.36 -7.50 2.22
N ASN A 184 1.42 -8.33 1.17
CA ASN A 184 1.99 -7.94 -0.11
C ASN A 184 1.15 -6.86 -0.79
N VAL A 185 -0.18 -6.97 -0.76
CA VAL A 185 -1.11 -5.93 -1.22
C VAL A 185 -0.86 -4.61 -0.47
N GLU A 186 -0.74 -4.65 0.86
CA GLU A 186 -0.38 -3.47 1.65
C GLU A 186 0.94 -2.85 1.17
N ASN A 187 1.97 -3.67 0.95
CA ASN A 187 3.26 -3.18 0.45
C ASN A 187 3.15 -2.55 -0.95
N SER A 188 2.38 -3.15 -1.87
CA SER A 188 2.12 -2.58 -3.20
C SER A 188 1.43 -1.22 -3.13
N ILE A 189 0.52 -1.05 -2.17
CA ILE A 189 -0.12 0.26 -1.93
C ILE A 189 0.90 1.29 -1.44
N LEU A 190 1.71 0.92 -0.45
CA LEU A 190 2.71 1.81 0.15
C LEU A 190 3.83 2.17 -0.82
N GLU A 191 4.21 1.27 -1.74
CA GLU A 191 5.35 1.47 -2.63
C GLU A 191 5.01 2.21 -3.93
N SER A 192 3.78 2.08 -4.46
CA SER A 192 3.39 2.69 -5.75
C SER A 192 1.90 3.02 -5.89
N GLU A 193 0.95 2.15 -5.50
CA GLU A 193 -0.45 2.32 -5.91
C GLU A 193 -1.13 3.56 -5.30
N ALA A 194 -0.80 3.91 -4.05
CA ALA A 194 -1.32 5.14 -3.43
C ALA A 194 -0.78 6.42 -4.08
N TRP A 195 0.26 6.33 -4.90
CA TRP A 195 0.98 7.47 -5.47
C TRP A 195 0.67 7.72 -6.95
N LYS A 196 -0.18 6.90 -7.58
CA LYS A 196 -0.60 7.11 -8.99
C LYS A 196 -1.45 8.39 -9.13
N LYS A 197 -1.30 9.09 -10.25
CA LYS A 197 -1.98 10.34 -10.61
C LYS A 197 -3.46 10.06 -10.87
N VAL A 198 -4.31 11.00 -10.45
CA VAL A 198 -5.76 10.83 -10.17
C VAL A 198 -6.04 10.14 -8.84
N THR A 199 -5.32 10.52 -7.78
CA THR A 199 -5.76 10.24 -6.42
C THR A 199 -6.03 11.55 -5.68
N GLU A 200 -7.21 11.68 -5.08
CA GLU A 200 -7.50 12.76 -4.12
C GLU A 200 -6.45 12.82 -3.01
N PHE A 201 -5.74 11.72 -2.77
CA PHE A 201 -4.59 11.63 -1.88
C PHE A 201 -3.45 12.58 -2.25
N VAL A 202 -3.07 12.69 -3.53
CA VAL A 202 -2.05 13.64 -3.97
C VAL A 202 -2.53 15.07 -3.74
N LEU A 203 -3.81 15.37 -4.03
CA LEU A 203 -4.42 16.67 -3.72
C LEU A 203 -4.52 16.93 -2.21
N LEU A 204 -4.81 15.93 -1.39
CA LEU A 204 -4.85 16.00 0.08
C LEU A 204 -3.46 16.31 0.61
N ILE A 205 -2.43 15.65 0.10
CA ILE A 205 -1.03 15.96 0.38
C ILE A 205 -0.75 17.41 -0.02
N TYR A 206 -1.00 17.80 -1.28
CA TYR A 206 -0.78 19.18 -1.71
C TYR A 206 -1.54 20.16 -0.81
N ASN A 207 -2.77 19.92 -0.42
CA ASN A 207 -3.52 20.81 0.48
C ASN A 207 -2.97 20.85 1.92
N VAL A 208 -2.47 19.72 2.44
CA VAL A 208 -1.81 19.67 3.76
C VAL A 208 -0.47 20.42 3.73
N PHE A 209 0.25 20.38 2.61
CA PHE A 209 1.61 20.93 2.49
C PHE A 209 1.67 22.33 1.83
N ALA A 210 0.69 22.72 1.02
CA ALA A 210 0.66 23.97 0.26
C ALA A 210 -0.04 25.13 0.99
N VAL A 211 -0.66 24.89 2.16
CA VAL A 211 -1.12 25.97 3.04
C VAL A 211 0.09 26.59 3.73
N GLN A 212 0.78 27.46 3.00
CA GLN A 212 1.76 28.44 3.50
C GLN A 212 1.19 29.88 3.42
N CYS A 213 -0.11 30.06 3.67
CA CYS A 213 -0.70 31.39 3.90
C CYS A 213 -1.56 31.38 5.18
N ASP A 214 -1.04 32.01 6.23
CA ASP A 214 -1.72 32.59 7.41
C ASP A 214 -2.77 31.77 8.21
N LYS A 215 -2.84 30.46 8.03
CA LYS A 215 -3.56 29.56 8.95
C LYS A 215 -2.62 28.44 9.41
N PRO A 216 -2.67 28.02 10.70
CA PRO A 216 -1.90 26.88 11.15
C PRO A 216 -2.22 25.69 10.23
N PRO A 217 -1.20 24.93 9.78
CA PRO A 217 -1.41 23.84 8.84
C PRO A 217 -2.43 22.87 9.44
N PRO A 218 -3.43 22.40 8.66
CA PRO A 218 -4.38 21.43 9.17
C PRO A 218 -3.60 20.23 9.71
N HIS A 219 -3.87 19.86 10.97
CA HIS A 219 -3.24 18.68 11.57
C HIS A 219 -3.50 17.47 10.65
N ARG A 220 -2.42 16.81 10.22
CA ARG A 220 -2.52 15.56 9.45
C ARG A 220 -3.42 14.59 10.20
N SER A 221 -4.37 13.98 9.49
CA SER A 221 -5.24 12.98 10.09
C SER A 221 -4.42 11.79 10.63
N GLN A 222 -4.94 11.12 11.67
CA GLN A 222 -4.27 9.97 12.26
C GLN A 222 -3.99 8.86 11.22
N SER A 223 -4.90 8.63 10.29
CA SER A 223 -4.74 7.67 9.20
C SER A 223 -3.59 8.04 8.25
N LEU A 224 -3.42 9.32 7.96
CA LEU A 224 -2.34 9.81 7.11
C LEU A 224 -0.97 9.65 7.80
N ASN A 225 -0.91 9.91 9.11
CA ASN A 225 0.31 9.70 9.89
C ASN A 225 0.69 8.21 9.93
N ILE A 226 -0.27 7.31 10.13
CA ILE A 226 -0.04 5.86 10.09
C ILE A 226 0.46 5.44 8.70
N PHE A 227 -0.10 6.00 7.64
CA PHE A 227 0.34 5.70 6.28
C PHE A 227 1.80 6.10 6.06
N PHE A 228 2.18 7.35 6.34
CA PHE A 228 3.56 7.80 6.19
C PHE A 228 4.55 7.03 7.08
N ASP A 229 4.17 6.71 8.33
CA ASP A 229 5.00 5.87 9.20
C ASP A 229 5.23 4.48 8.58
N LYS A 230 4.22 3.86 7.98
CA LYS A 230 4.39 2.58 7.28
C LYS A 230 5.24 2.71 6.01
N VAL A 231 5.07 3.76 5.21
CA VAL A 231 5.91 4.04 4.03
C VAL A 231 7.38 4.18 4.46
N CYS A 232 7.64 4.97 5.50
CA CYS A 232 8.97 5.17 6.05
C CYS A 232 9.58 3.85 6.57
N ARG A 233 8.83 3.04 7.32
CA ARG A 233 9.30 1.74 7.81
C ARG A 233 9.63 0.77 6.67
N LEU A 234 8.77 0.71 5.65
CA LEU A 234 9.00 -0.10 4.45
C LEU A 234 10.28 0.35 3.74
N GLY A 235 10.39 1.65 3.46
CA GLY A 235 11.54 2.27 2.82
C GLY A 235 12.84 2.03 3.59
N TYR A 236 12.85 2.24 4.91
CA TYR A 236 14.03 2.01 5.75
C TYR A 236 14.47 0.55 5.75
N SER A 237 13.53 -0.39 5.89
CA SER A 237 13.82 -1.83 5.86
C SER A 237 14.48 -2.28 4.55
N ARG A 238 14.03 -1.75 3.41
CA ARG A 238 14.61 -2.02 2.08
C ARG A 238 15.96 -1.33 1.91
N LEU A 239 16.06 -0.06 2.31
CA LEU A 239 17.26 0.75 2.23
C LEU A 239 18.39 0.11 3.03
N GLN A 240 18.13 -0.32 4.27
CA GLN A 240 19.10 -0.99 5.13
C GLN A 240 19.67 -2.23 4.42
N LYS A 241 18.80 -3.12 3.91
CA LYS A 241 19.20 -4.33 3.19
C LYS A 241 20.06 -4.02 1.96
N LEU A 242 19.66 -3.02 1.17
CA LEU A 242 20.40 -2.64 -0.03
C LEU A 242 21.75 -1.99 0.31
N CYS A 243 21.80 -1.13 1.33
CA CYS A 243 23.04 -0.56 1.86
C CYS A 243 23.99 -1.63 2.39
N ASP A 244 23.49 -2.63 3.10
CA ASP A 244 24.30 -3.76 3.59
C ASP A 244 24.89 -4.57 2.42
N MET A 245 24.09 -4.85 1.39
CA MET A 245 24.55 -5.52 0.15
C MET A 245 25.58 -4.69 -0.65
N LEU A 246 25.51 -3.36 -0.55
CA LEU A 246 26.43 -2.40 -1.17
C LEU A 246 27.63 -2.06 -0.28
N ILE A 247 27.69 -2.59 0.95
CA ILE A 247 28.75 -2.30 1.93
C ILE A 247 28.84 -0.80 2.23
N VAL A 248 27.68 -0.13 2.31
CA VAL A 248 27.58 1.28 2.71
C VAL A 248 27.79 1.36 4.23
N PRO A 249 28.74 2.18 4.74
CA PRO A 249 28.97 2.32 6.18
C PRO A 249 27.72 2.82 6.92
N LYS A 250 27.48 2.32 8.13
CA LYS A 250 26.27 2.65 8.93
C LYS A 250 26.03 4.15 9.10
N GLU A 251 27.09 4.93 9.33
CA GLU A 251 27.01 6.40 9.42
C GLU A 251 26.48 7.02 8.13
N LEU A 252 26.89 6.48 6.97
CA LEU A 252 26.42 6.94 5.68
C LEU A 252 24.99 6.45 5.41
N THR A 253 24.64 5.22 5.81
CA THR A 253 23.27 4.70 5.74
C THR A 253 22.28 5.62 6.46
N HIS A 254 22.65 6.17 7.63
CA HIS A 254 21.80 7.14 8.34
C HIS A 254 21.57 8.41 7.52
N ARG A 255 22.60 8.92 6.83
CA ARG A 255 22.49 10.10 5.96
C ARG A 255 21.66 9.83 4.71
N VAL A 256 21.80 8.64 4.12
CA VAL A 256 20.94 8.16 3.04
C VAL A 256 19.49 8.11 3.51
N TRP A 257 19.24 7.58 4.71
CA TRP A 257 17.91 7.57 5.32
C TRP A 257 17.33 8.97 5.48
N THR A 258 18.10 9.93 6.02
CA THR A 258 17.64 11.33 6.14
C THR A 258 17.26 11.93 4.78
N CYS A 259 18.01 11.63 3.72
CA CYS A 259 17.67 12.04 2.35
C CYS A 259 16.36 11.41 1.87
N PHE A 260 16.24 10.10 2.03
CA PHE A 260 15.05 9.36 1.63
C PHE A 260 13.79 9.85 2.38
N GLU A 261 13.86 9.99 3.70
CA GLU A 261 12.75 10.45 4.53
C GLU A 261 12.32 11.87 4.16
N HIS A 262 13.28 12.75 3.83
CA HIS A 262 12.97 14.10 3.33
C HIS A 262 12.20 14.05 1.99
N CYS A 263 12.59 13.17 1.06
CA CYS A 263 11.85 12.99 -0.19
C CYS A 263 10.39 12.62 0.07
N ILE A 264 10.14 11.66 0.97
CA ILE A 264 8.77 11.18 1.25
C ILE A 264 7.95 12.23 2.03
N THR A 265 8.54 12.86 3.04
CA THR A 265 7.79 13.67 4.01
C THR A 265 7.73 15.15 3.69
N GLN A 266 8.71 15.69 2.94
CA GLN A 266 8.81 17.12 2.61
C GLN A 266 8.67 17.38 1.11
N ARG A 267 8.92 16.38 0.26
CA ARG A 267 8.80 16.48 -1.21
C ARG A 267 7.92 15.36 -1.81
N PRO A 268 6.70 15.14 -1.31
CA PRO A 268 5.85 14.02 -1.73
C PRO A 268 5.48 14.02 -3.21
N SER A 269 5.59 15.15 -3.93
CA SER A 269 5.45 15.22 -5.39
C SER A 269 6.47 14.34 -6.14
N LEU A 270 7.61 14.02 -5.51
CA LEU A 270 8.58 13.08 -6.05
C LEU A 270 8.03 11.65 -6.14
N MET A 271 7.02 11.31 -5.34
CA MET A 271 6.39 9.98 -5.38
C MET A 271 5.29 9.87 -6.45
N GLU A 272 4.80 10.98 -6.99
CA GLU A 272 3.69 10.96 -7.96
C GLU A 272 4.05 10.12 -9.20
N ASN A 273 3.26 9.08 -9.48
CA ASN A 273 3.48 8.06 -10.51
C ASN A 273 4.82 7.32 -10.40
N ARG A 274 5.43 7.29 -9.22
CA ARG A 274 6.74 6.69 -8.99
C ARG A 274 6.70 5.63 -7.92
N HIS A 275 7.78 4.86 -7.89
CA HIS A 275 7.96 3.76 -6.96
C HIS A 275 8.92 4.18 -5.84
N ILE A 276 8.64 3.76 -4.60
CA ILE A 276 9.46 4.09 -3.43
C ILE A 276 10.93 3.68 -3.61
N ASP A 277 11.18 2.55 -4.27
CA ASP A 277 12.54 2.05 -4.52
C ASP A 277 13.33 2.91 -5.51
N GLN A 278 12.67 3.70 -6.37
CA GLN A 278 13.35 4.70 -7.20
C GLN A 278 13.95 5.79 -6.33
N ILE A 279 13.18 6.30 -5.35
CA ILE A 279 13.65 7.26 -4.36
C ILE A 279 14.78 6.68 -3.50
N MET A 280 14.68 5.41 -3.09
CA MET A 280 15.73 4.70 -2.36
C MET A 280 17.04 4.64 -3.16
N MET A 281 17.01 4.16 -4.41
CA MET A 281 18.20 4.05 -5.25
C MET A 281 18.83 5.42 -5.55
N CYS A 282 18.01 6.43 -5.84
CA CYS A 282 18.48 7.80 -6.06
C CYS A 282 19.09 8.43 -4.79
N SER A 283 18.50 8.18 -3.62
CA SER A 283 19.04 8.67 -2.33
C SER A 283 20.39 8.04 -2.00
N ILE A 284 20.55 6.73 -2.23
CA ILE A 284 21.82 6.02 -2.06
C ILE A 284 22.88 6.65 -2.97
N TYR A 285 22.57 6.78 -4.27
CA TYR A 285 23.51 7.34 -5.25
C TYR A 285 23.91 8.78 -4.90
N ALA A 286 22.92 9.66 -4.66
CA ALA A 286 23.14 11.08 -4.36
C ALA A 286 24.07 11.29 -3.17
N ILE A 287 23.76 10.63 -2.06
CA ILE A 287 24.50 10.80 -0.81
C ILE A 287 25.89 10.17 -0.90
N CYS A 288 26.05 9.00 -1.53
CA CYS A 288 27.36 8.40 -1.75
C CYS A 288 28.24 9.27 -2.66
N LYS A 289 27.65 9.91 -3.68
CA LYS A 289 28.36 10.82 -4.60
C LYS A 289 28.85 12.09 -3.90
N VAL A 290 28.02 12.74 -3.08
CA VAL A 290 28.38 14.03 -2.44
C VAL A 290 29.42 13.88 -1.32
N VAL A 291 29.59 12.67 -0.77
CA VAL A 291 30.62 12.36 0.25
C VAL A 291 31.88 11.71 -0.35
N GLU A 292 32.01 11.71 -1.68
CA GLU A 292 33.16 11.14 -2.42
C GLU A 292 33.35 9.62 -2.21
N LYS A 293 32.30 8.90 -1.83
CA LYS A 293 32.27 7.42 -1.81
C LYS A 293 31.47 6.91 -3.00
N GLU A 294 31.95 7.21 -4.21
CA GLU A 294 31.16 7.03 -5.42
C GLU A 294 30.74 5.55 -5.64
N ILE A 295 29.42 5.34 -5.72
CA ILE A 295 28.80 4.07 -6.11
C ILE A 295 28.09 4.31 -7.43
N ARG A 296 28.36 3.48 -8.44
CA ARG A 296 27.70 3.61 -9.76
C ARG A 296 26.26 3.08 -9.69
N PHE A 297 25.33 3.72 -10.41
CA PHE A 297 23.95 3.23 -10.56
C PHE A 297 23.89 1.77 -11.03
N LYS A 298 24.80 1.35 -11.93
CA LYS A 298 24.90 -0.04 -12.37
C LYS A 298 25.03 -1.02 -11.19
N THR A 299 25.92 -0.71 -10.24
CA THR A 299 26.14 -1.52 -9.03
C THR A 299 24.92 -1.51 -8.11
N ILE A 300 24.28 -0.35 -7.93
CA ILE A 300 23.05 -0.23 -7.13
C ILE A 300 21.95 -1.11 -7.73
N VAL A 301 21.71 -1.02 -9.03
CA VAL A 301 20.68 -1.80 -9.74
C VAL A 301 20.99 -3.29 -9.71
N GLU A 302 22.26 -3.69 -9.86
CA GLU A 302 22.70 -5.10 -9.74
C GLU A 302 22.41 -5.68 -8.36
N ARG A 303 22.62 -4.90 -7.28
CA ARG A 303 22.27 -5.34 -5.93
C ARG A 303 20.76 -5.32 -5.68
N TYR A 304 20.07 -4.29 -6.13
CA TYR A 304 18.62 -4.14 -6.02
C TYR A 304 17.85 -5.35 -6.58
N LYS A 305 18.30 -5.92 -7.72
CA LYS A 305 17.72 -7.13 -8.32
C LYS A 305 17.71 -8.37 -7.41
N ASN A 306 18.49 -8.38 -6.33
CA ASN A 306 18.50 -9.47 -5.36
C ASN A 306 17.51 -9.26 -4.20
N LEU A 307 16.79 -8.12 -4.17
CA LEU A 307 15.71 -7.91 -3.23
C LEU A 307 14.47 -8.71 -3.67
N PRO A 308 13.72 -9.29 -2.71
CA PRO A 308 12.63 -10.22 -3.02
C PRO A 308 11.43 -9.56 -3.73
N HIS A 309 11.29 -8.25 -3.65
CA HIS A 309 10.22 -7.45 -4.26
C HIS A 309 10.69 -6.72 -5.53
N SER A 310 11.92 -6.97 -5.99
CA SER A 310 12.50 -6.19 -7.09
C SER A 310 11.85 -6.53 -8.43
N LYS A 311 11.41 -5.48 -9.14
CA LYS A 311 10.91 -5.57 -10.52
C LYS A 311 11.79 -4.76 -11.46
N GLN A 312 12.03 -5.27 -12.67
CA GLN A 312 12.93 -4.59 -13.62
C GLN A 312 12.37 -3.26 -14.11
N GLU A 313 11.05 -3.18 -14.27
CA GLU A 313 10.33 -1.97 -14.67
C GLU A 313 10.63 -0.77 -13.75
N VAL A 314 10.86 -1.02 -12.45
CA VAL A 314 11.12 0.03 -11.45
C VAL A 314 12.35 0.88 -11.80
N PHE A 315 13.42 0.30 -12.35
CA PHE A 315 14.62 1.05 -12.76
C PHE A 315 14.75 1.26 -14.27
N LYS A 316 13.90 0.62 -15.07
CA LYS A 316 13.88 0.78 -16.53
C LYS A 316 12.91 1.87 -16.99
N ASN A 317 11.76 2.01 -16.31
CA ASN A 317 10.63 2.84 -16.71
C ASN A 317 10.19 3.75 -15.54
N ALA A 318 11.04 4.70 -15.17
CA ALA A 318 10.74 5.73 -14.17
C ALA A 318 10.05 6.95 -14.81
N TYR A 319 8.95 7.39 -14.22
CA TYR A 319 8.17 8.54 -14.70
C TYR A 319 8.97 9.85 -14.62
N ILE A 320 8.99 10.62 -15.71
CA ILE A 320 9.64 11.93 -15.79
C ILE A 320 8.58 13.03 -15.66
N GLU A 321 7.89 13.34 -16.75
CA GLU A 321 6.80 14.33 -16.85
C GLU A 321 5.95 14.00 -18.08
N LYS A 322 4.68 14.43 -18.13
CA LYS A 322 3.81 14.33 -19.32
C LYS A 322 3.76 12.93 -19.99
N GLU A 323 3.73 11.88 -19.17
CA GLU A 323 3.71 10.48 -19.62
C GLU A 323 5.00 10.01 -20.31
N GLU A 324 6.09 10.78 -20.21
CA GLU A 324 7.43 10.33 -20.56
C GLU A 324 8.01 9.46 -19.44
N TYR A 325 8.62 8.35 -19.84
CA TYR A 325 9.36 7.43 -18.97
C TYR A 325 10.80 7.30 -19.43
N ASP A 326 11.73 7.16 -18.49
CA ASP A 326 13.15 6.96 -18.75
C ASP A 326 13.72 5.95 -17.75
N SER A 327 14.97 5.56 -17.90
CA SER A 327 15.72 4.81 -16.89
C SER A 327 15.78 5.54 -15.54
N ILE A 328 16.15 4.81 -14.48
CA ILE A 328 16.42 5.40 -13.16
C ILE A 328 17.46 6.53 -13.20
N ILE A 329 18.40 6.48 -14.15
CA ILE A 329 19.43 7.52 -14.36
C ILE A 329 18.78 8.76 -14.98
N GLY A 330 17.90 8.57 -15.96
CA GLY A 330 17.11 9.66 -16.55
C GLY A 330 16.27 10.37 -15.49
N PHE A 331 15.53 9.61 -14.67
CA PHE A 331 14.79 10.15 -13.53
C PHE A 331 15.69 10.90 -12.54
N TYR A 332 16.83 10.32 -12.19
CA TYR A 332 17.78 10.97 -11.28
C TYR A 332 18.23 12.35 -11.78
N ASN A 333 18.65 12.42 -13.05
CA ASN A 333 19.20 13.63 -13.64
C ASN A 333 18.12 14.68 -13.93
N LYS A 334 16.99 14.27 -14.53
CA LYS A 334 15.95 15.17 -15.02
C LYS A 334 14.98 15.64 -13.94
N VAL A 335 14.76 14.86 -12.88
CA VAL A 335 13.72 15.17 -11.87
C VAL A 335 14.27 15.18 -10.46
N PHE A 336 14.89 14.09 -10.01
CA PHE A 336 15.30 13.94 -8.61
C PHE A 336 16.30 15.02 -8.20
N MET A 337 17.34 15.25 -9.02
CA MET A 337 18.36 16.26 -8.73
C MET A 337 17.82 17.69 -8.82
N GLU A 338 16.89 17.96 -9.73
CA GLU A 338 16.24 19.27 -9.81
C GLU A 338 15.52 19.60 -8.48
N ALA A 339 14.79 18.63 -7.94
CA ALA A 339 14.05 18.81 -6.69
C ALA A 339 14.95 18.78 -5.42
N MET A 340 15.99 17.93 -5.40
CA MET A 340 16.71 17.59 -4.16
C MET A 340 18.10 18.21 -4.04
N LYS A 341 18.65 18.85 -5.08
CA LYS A 341 20.04 19.37 -5.09
C LYS A 341 20.39 20.22 -3.86
N GLN A 342 19.55 21.19 -3.52
CA GLN A 342 19.80 22.08 -2.39
C GLN A 342 19.88 21.35 -1.05
N PHE A 343 19.07 20.30 -0.87
CA PHE A 343 19.08 19.48 0.34
C PHE A 343 20.29 18.55 0.37
N ILE A 344 20.61 17.88 -0.74
CA ILE A 344 21.73 16.93 -0.86
C ILE A 344 23.09 17.61 -0.60
N LEU A 345 23.27 18.85 -1.06
CA LEU A 345 24.54 19.58 -0.87
C LEU A 345 24.89 19.86 0.60
N GLN A 346 23.90 19.83 1.51
CA GLN A 346 24.11 19.98 2.96
C GLN A 346 24.86 18.77 3.55
N PHE A 347 24.92 17.65 2.82
CA PHE A 347 25.67 16.46 3.16
C PHE A 347 27.07 16.44 2.49
N SER A 348 27.54 17.53 1.89
CA SER A 348 28.97 17.59 1.52
C SER A 348 29.86 17.59 2.78
N ASN A 349 31.11 17.14 2.66
CA ASN A 349 32.07 17.11 3.78
C ASN A 349 32.50 18.51 4.28
N SER A 350 31.84 19.58 3.82
CA SER A 350 32.16 20.98 4.10
C SER A 350 31.60 21.47 5.44
N ARG A 351 31.91 20.78 6.54
CA ARG A 351 31.82 21.31 7.92
C ARG A 351 32.99 20.87 8.82
N THR A 352 34.19 20.80 8.25
CA THR A 352 35.44 20.71 9.02
C THR A 352 36.49 21.61 8.39
N THR A 353 36.39 22.93 8.64
CA THR A 353 37.48 23.93 8.68
C THR A 353 36.91 25.32 8.98
N VAL A 354 36.47 25.53 10.22
CA VAL A 354 36.59 26.86 10.84
C VAL A 354 37.17 26.65 12.24
N SER A 355 38.43 26.19 12.31
CA SER A 355 39.26 26.63 13.43
C SER A 355 39.58 28.10 13.14
N LYS A 356 39.11 28.97 14.03
CA LYS A 356 39.48 30.38 14.11
C LYS A 356 41.01 30.52 13.95
N ASN A 357 41.48 30.91 12.78
CA ASN A 357 42.72 31.66 12.65
C ASN A 357 42.32 33.11 12.45
N SER A 358 42.10 33.79 13.58
CA SER A 358 41.93 35.24 13.65
C SER A 358 42.78 35.74 14.81
N GLY A 359 43.89 36.41 14.47
CA GLY A 359 44.71 37.24 15.36
C GLY A 359 45.84 36.49 16.07
N PHE A 360 47.10 36.93 16.09
CA PHE A 360 47.69 38.25 15.80
C PHE A 360 49.20 38.08 15.53
N ILE A 361 49.76 39.02 14.75
CA ILE A 361 51.20 39.31 14.66
C ILE A 361 51.64 40.10 15.91
N SER A 362 52.79 39.76 16.50
CA SER A 362 53.81 40.60 17.19
C SER A 362 54.64 39.69 18.12
N LEU A 363 55.98 39.72 18.20
CA LEU A 363 57.05 40.63 17.80
C LEU A 363 58.15 39.87 17.04
#